data_AF-A0A7C4KST9-F1
#
_entry.id   AF-A0A7C4KST9-F1
#
_cell.length_a   1.000
_cell.length_b   1.000
_cell.length_c   1.000
_cell.angle_alpha   90.00
_cell.angle_beta   90.00
_cell.angle_gamma   90.00
#
_symmetry.space_group_name_H-M   'P 1'
#
loop_
_entity.id
_entity.type
_entity.pdbx_description
1 polymer ?
#
loop_
_entity_poly.entity_id
_entity_poly.type
_entity_poly.pdbx_seq_one_letter_code
_entity_poly.pdbx_strand_id
1 'polypeptide(L)'
;MAENRRSKSAKDGPGFEDLLGRIEEIVSKLEQGDLPLEESVRLFEEGMRLCADGTRLLDQAEARVRVLMEGPPAAEPEPAP
;
A
#
# COMPACT_ATOMS: atom_id res chain seq x y z
N MET A 1 -18.04 -29.05 14.23
CA MET A 1 -17.83 -27.76 14.92
C MET A 1 -17.06 -26.87 13.97
N ALA A 2 -17.73 -25.83 13.48
CA ALA A 2 -17.24 -24.93 12.46
C ALA A 2 -17.17 -23.53 13.07
N GLU A 3 -15.97 -23.02 13.33
CA GLU A 3 -15.79 -21.63 13.75
C GLU A 3 -14.31 -21.26 13.58
N ASN A 4 -14.01 -20.52 12.52
CA ASN A 4 -13.39 -19.20 12.65
C ASN A 4 -13.35 -18.50 11.28
N ARG A 5 -14.50 -18.04 10.77
CA ARG A 5 -14.50 -16.97 9.77
C ARG A 5 -14.13 -15.70 10.51
N ARG A 6 -12.82 -15.44 10.64
CA ARG A 6 -12.33 -14.16 11.11
C ARG A 6 -12.80 -13.12 10.11
N SER A 7 -13.77 -12.34 10.56
CA SER A 7 -14.44 -11.26 9.87
C SER A 7 -13.42 -10.43 9.09
N LYS A 8 -13.51 -10.40 7.76
CA LYS A 8 -12.88 -9.33 6.97
C LYS A 8 -13.58 -8.04 7.38
N SER A 9 -12.95 -7.30 8.28
CA SER A 9 -13.41 -5.99 8.71
C SER A 9 -13.29 -5.05 7.52
N ALA A 10 -14.42 -4.58 6.98
CA ALA A 10 -14.49 -3.67 5.84
C ALA A 10 -14.03 -2.23 6.18
N LYS A 11 -13.07 -2.09 7.10
CA LYS A 11 -12.60 -0.80 7.65
C LYS A 11 -11.10 -0.57 7.56
N ASP A 12 -10.32 -1.57 7.16
CA ASP A 12 -8.94 -1.41 6.78
C ASP A 12 -8.92 -1.36 5.24
N GLY A 13 -8.24 -0.38 4.66
CA GLY A 13 -8.12 -0.27 3.20
C GLY A 13 -7.55 -1.55 2.56
N PRO A 14 -7.47 -1.63 1.21
CA PRO A 14 -6.88 -2.79 0.53
C PRO A 14 -5.50 -3.09 1.13
N GLY A 15 -5.25 -4.38 1.42
CA GLY A 15 -3.96 -4.81 1.94
C GLY A 15 -2.86 -4.60 0.88
N PHE A 16 -1.60 -4.69 1.30
CA PHE A 16 -0.46 -4.60 0.36
C PHE A 16 -0.58 -5.61 -0.79
N GLU A 17 -1.01 -6.84 -0.49
CA GLU A 17 -1.22 -7.89 -1.49
C GLU A 17 -2.32 -7.53 -2.50
N ASP A 18 -3.40 -6.87 -2.06
CA ASP A 18 -4.48 -6.43 -2.94
C ASP A 18 -4.01 -5.30 -3.87
N LEU A 19 -3.23 -4.34 -3.35
CA LEU A 19 -2.63 -3.27 -4.15
C LEU A 19 -1.68 -3.84 -5.21
N LEU A 20 -0.82 -4.76 -4.81
CA LEU A 20 0.15 -5.40 -5.71
C LEU A 20 -0.55 -6.19 -6.81
N GLY A 21 -1.55 -7.01 -6.46
CA GLY A 21 -2.33 -7.77 -7.44
C GLY A 21 -3.03 -6.85 -8.44
N ARG A 22 -3.55 -5.71 -8.00
CA ARG A 22 -4.17 -4.74 -8.91
C ARG A 22 -3.15 -4.08 -9.85
N ILE A 23 -1.95 -3.76 -9.37
CA ILE A 23 -0.87 -3.23 -10.21
C ILE A 23 -0.48 -4.26 -11.29
N GLU A 24 -0.34 -5.53 -10.92
CA GLU A 24 -0.03 -6.61 -11.87
C GLU A 24 -1.11 -6.76 -12.96
N GLU A 25 -2.39 -6.67 -12.58
CA GLU A 25 -3.50 -6.66 -13.55
C GLU A 25 -3.41 -5.48 -14.52
N ILE A 26 -3.10 -4.28 -14.01
CA ILE A 26 -2.96 -3.07 -14.81
C ILE A 26 -1.81 -3.22 -15.80
N VAL A 27 -0.64 -3.67 -15.33
CA VAL A 27 0.54 -3.91 -16.18
C VAL A 27 0.19 -4.92 -17.28
N SER A 28 -0.42 -6.04 -16.92
CA SER A 28 -0.81 -7.08 -17.89
C SER A 28 -1.75 -6.54 -18.97
N LYS A 29 -2.70 -5.67 -18.62
CA LYS A 29 -3.61 -5.03 -19.58
C LYS A 29 -2.91 -4.02 -20.48
N LEU A 30 -2.01 -3.20 -19.92
CA LEU A 30 -1.24 -2.23 -20.70
C LEU A 30 -0.28 -2.93 -21.69
N GLU A 31 0.31 -4.06 -21.31
CA GLU A 31 1.20 -4.86 -22.16
C GLU A 31 0.48 -5.56 -23.31
N GLN A 32 -0.81 -5.85 -23.20
CA GLN A 32 -1.61 -6.43 -24.29
C GLN A 32 -1.72 -5.47 -25.49
N GLY A 33 -1.71 -4.15 -25.25
CA GLY A 33 -1.60 -3.13 -26.29
C GLY A 33 -2.82 -2.95 -27.19
N ASP A 34 -3.95 -3.60 -26.88
CA ASP A 34 -5.21 -3.56 -27.62
C ASP A 34 -6.24 -2.56 -27.04
N LEU A 35 -5.81 -1.78 -26.04
CA LEU A 35 -6.64 -0.81 -25.35
C LEU A 35 -6.74 0.53 -26.11
N PRO A 36 -7.92 1.18 -26.11
CA PRO A 36 -8.06 2.57 -26.53
C PRO A 36 -7.17 3.49 -25.70
N LEU A 37 -6.64 4.56 -26.31
CA LEU A 37 -5.74 5.51 -25.65
C LEU A 37 -6.28 6.05 -24.32
N GLU A 38 -7.56 6.44 -24.29
CA GLU A 38 -8.20 6.96 -23.07
C GLU A 38 -8.21 5.93 -21.93
N GLU A 39 -8.39 4.65 -22.26
CA GLU A 39 -8.37 3.58 -21.26
C GLU A 39 -6.94 3.30 -20.78
N SER A 40 -5.97 3.29 -21.68
CA SER A 40 -4.55 3.16 -21.33
C SER A 40 -4.08 4.28 -20.39
N VAL A 41 -4.53 5.52 -20.62
CA VAL A 41 -4.23 6.66 -19.74
C VAL A 41 -4.88 6.47 -18.37
N ARG A 42 -6.14 6.05 -18.31
CA ARG A 42 -6.83 5.79 -17.02
C ARG A 42 -6.15 4.70 -16.20
N LEU A 43 -5.78 3.58 -16.84
CA LEU A 43 -5.08 2.49 -16.18
C LEU A 43 -3.70 2.92 -15.68
N PHE A 44 -2.99 3.75 -16.45
CA PHE A 44 -1.72 4.31 -16.02
C PHE A 44 -1.87 5.21 -14.79
N GLU A 45 -2.85 6.12 -14.79
CA GLU A 45 -3.13 6.98 -13.64
C GLU A 45 -3.52 6.17 -12.39
N GLU A 46 -4.32 5.13 -12.57
CA GLU A 46 -4.67 4.20 -11.49
C GLU A 46 -3.41 3.51 -10.94
N GLY A 47 -2.56 2.95 -11.82
CA GLY A 47 -1.31 2.31 -11.44
C GLY A 47 -0.38 3.24 -10.66
N MET A 48 -0.25 4.50 -11.08
CA MET A 48 0.55 5.51 -10.38
C MET A 48 0.03 5.79 -8.96
N ARG A 49 -1.31 5.85 -8.77
CA ARG A 49 -1.91 6.02 -7.44
C ARG A 49 -1.65 4.82 -6.54
N LEU A 50 -1.83 3.60 -7.07
CA LEU A 50 -1.59 2.36 -6.33
C LEU A 50 -0.12 2.23 -5.91
N CYS A 51 0.83 2.60 -6.77
CA CYS A 51 2.24 2.65 -6.43
C CYS A 51 2.51 3.59 -5.26
N ALA A 52 1.94 4.81 -5.29
CA ALA A 52 2.10 5.78 -4.21
C ALA A 52 1.52 5.27 -2.88
N ASP A 53 0.35 4.62 -2.91
CA ASP A 53 -0.25 4.01 -1.73
C ASP A 53 0.59 2.83 -1.20
N GLY A 54 1.14 2.00 -2.10
CA GLY A 54 2.03 0.91 -1.75
C GLY A 54 3.30 1.40 -1.04
N THR A 55 3.95 2.43 -1.58
CA THR A 55 5.11 3.07 -0.94
C THR A 55 4.75 3.57 0.46
N ARG A 56 3.65 4.31 0.60
CA ARG A 56 3.20 4.83 1.89
C ARG A 56 2.91 3.74 2.92
N LEU A 57 2.41 2.58 2.49
CA LEU A 57 2.15 1.44 3.36
C LEU A 57 3.46 0.78 3.81
N LEU A 58 4.44 0.64 2.91
CA LEU A 58 5.76 0.12 3.22
C LEU A 58 6.51 1.05 4.19
N ASP A 59 6.47 2.36 3.98
CA ASP A 59 7.08 3.35 4.87
C ASP A 59 6.54 3.24 6.30
N GLN A 60 5.22 3.07 6.45
CA GLN A 60 4.58 2.87 7.75
C GLN A 60 5.00 1.54 8.40
N ALA A 61 5.13 0.47 7.61
CA ALA A 61 5.60 -0.81 8.10
C ALA A 61 7.06 -0.72 8.57
N GLU A 62 7.93 -0.08 7.79
CA GLU A 62 9.33 0.14 8.14
C GLU A 62 9.46 0.96 9.43
N ALA A 63 8.73 2.09 9.54
CA ALA A 63 8.75 2.92 10.73
C ALA A 63 8.35 2.14 12.00
N ARG A 64 7.33 1.27 11.89
CA ARG A 64 6.91 0.40 12.99
C ARG A 64 7.99 -0.62 13.35
N VAL A 65 8.64 -1.24 12.37
CA VAL A 65 9.75 -2.17 12.59
C VAL A 65 10.91 -1.45 13.29
N ARG A 66 11.27 -0.24 12.83
CA ARG A 66 12.35 0.55 13.43
C ARG A 66 12.10 0.83 14.91
N VAL A 67 10.90 1.30 15.26
CA VAL A 67 10.53 1.56 16.66
C VAL A 67 10.64 0.29 17.52
N LEU A 68 10.31 -0.88 16.97
CA LEU A 68 10.41 -2.15 17.69
C LEU A 68 11.87 -2.61 17.87
N MET A 69 12.76 -2.27 16.95
CA MET A 69 14.18 -2.68 16.99
C MET A 69 15.05 -1.72 17.81
N GLU A 70 14.86 -0.41 17.64
CA GLU A 70 15.73 0.64 18.21
C GLU A 70 15.13 1.29 19.46
N GLY A 71 13.84 1.04 19.75
CA GLY A 71 13.08 1.77 20.76
C GLY A 71 12.49 3.08 20.21
N PRO A 72 11.59 3.75 20.94
CA PRO A 72 11.08 5.06 20.52
C PRO A 72 12.26 6.05 20.41
N PRO A 73 12.26 6.95 19.41
CA PRO A 73 13.30 7.97 19.31
C PRO A 73 13.37 8.70 20.64
N ALA A 74 14.56 8.73 21.25
CA ALA A 74 14.79 9.47 22.47
C ALA A 74 14.27 10.89 22.23
N ALA A 75 13.23 11.29 22.97
CA ALA A 75 12.72 12.65 22.92
C ALA A 75 13.92 13.58 23.08
N GLU A 76 14.24 14.33 22.03
CA GLU A 76 15.31 15.32 22.10
C GLU A 76 14.98 16.21 23.29
N PRO A 77 15.94 16.43 24.23
CA PRO A 77 15.68 17.27 25.38
C PRO A 77 15.25 18.63 24.87
N GLU A 78 14.01 19.00 25.22
CA GLU A 78 13.43 20.30 24.94
C GLU A 78 14.47 21.38 25.35
N PRO A 79 14.79 22.35 24.49
CA PRO A 79 15.79 23.34 24.83
C PRO A 79 15.33 24.04 26.11
N ALA A 80 16.14 23.92 27.17
CA ALA A 80 15.92 24.56 28.44
C ALA A 80 15.76 26.09 28.25
N PRO A 81 14.93 26.75 29.08
CA PRO A 81 14.46 28.12 28.87
C PRO A 81 15.57 29.18 28.78
#